data_AF-A0A8B5XAZ1-F1
#
_entry.id   AF-A0A8B5XAZ1-F1
#
_cell.length_a   1.000
_cell.length_b   1.000
_cell.length_c   1.000
_cell.angle_alpha   90.00
_cell.angle_beta   90.00
_cell.angle_gamma   90.00
#
_symmetry.space_group_name_H-M   'P 1'
#
loop_
_entity.id
_entity.type
_entity.pdbx_description
1 polymer ?
#
loop_
_entity_poly.entity_id
_entity_poly.type
_entity_poly.pdbx_seq_one_letter_code
_entity_poly.pdbx_strand_id
1 'polypeptide(L)' 'METSAYPKRLIEVDLPIARISVHARREKSIRHGHISTLHIWWARRPLAACRAVLCTSLWPDPVDLTAWAERGDEIP' A
#
# COMPACT_ATOMS: atom_id res chain seq x y z
N MET A 1 -0.95 0.68 27.56
CA MET A 1 -1.30 0.70 26.13
C MET A 1 -0.41 -0.35 25.50
N GLU A 2 -0.97 -1.53 25.26
CA GLU A 2 -0.17 -2.74 24.99
C GLU A 2 0.67 -2.57 23.72
N THR A 3 1.98 -2.71 23.87
CA THR A 3 2.90 -2.91 22.76
C THR A 3 2.66 -4.33 22.24
N SER A 4 1.95 -4.44 21.13
CA SER A 4 1.84 -5.69 20.37
C SER A 4 3.23 -6.30 20.21
N ALA A 5 3.38 -7.59 20.48
CA ALA A 5 4.64 -8.33 20.37
C ALA A 5 5.16 -8.42 18.92
N TYR A 6 4.37 -7.96 17.94
CA TYR A 6 4.69 -8.01 16.52
C TYR A 6 5.09 -6.63 15.99
N PRO A 7 6.05 -6.58 15.04
CA PRO A 7 6.42 -5.33 14.39
C PRO A 7 5.22 -4.73 13.69
N LYS A 8 5.05 -3.41 13.83
CA LYS A 8 3.95 -2.68 13.17
C LYS A 8 4.04 -2.83 11.66
N ARG A 9 2.90 -2.83 10.96
CA ARG A 9 2.88 -2.85 9.50
C ARG A 9 2.97 -1.43 8.94
N LEU A 10 3.57 -1.30 7.76
CA LEU A 10 3.75 -0.01 7.10
C LEU A 10 2.41 0.72 6.89
N ILE A 11 1.32 -0.02 6.61
CA ILE A 11 -0.02 0.54 6.45
C ILE A 11 -0.57 1.24 7.71
N GLU A 12 -0.10 0.86 8.91
CA GLU A 12 -0.53 1.44 10.18
C GLU A 12 0.21 2.73 10.52
N VAL A 13 1.41 2.92 9.96
CA VAL A 13 2.32 4.02 10.29
C VAL A 13 2.33 5.08 9.19
N ASP A 14 2.58 4.67 7.94
CA ASP A 14 2.68 5.58 6.82
C ASP A 14 2.26 4.90 5.50
N LEU A 15 1.05 5.21 5.04
CA LEU A 15 0.57 4.85 3.72
C LEU A 15 0.60 6.10 2.81
N PRO A 16 1.39 6.13 1.72
CA PRO A 16 1.50 7.31 0.85
C PRO A 16 0.29 7.46 -0.09
N ILE A 17 -0.88 7.80 0.47
CA ILE A 17 -2.17 7.89 -0.24
C ILE A 17 -2.11 8.84 -1.43
N ALA A 18 -1.43 9.98 -1.30
CA ALA A 18 -1.33 10.97 -2.36
C ALA A 18 -0.60 10.41 -3.60
N ARG A 19 0.52 9.71 -3.39
CA ARG A 19 1.29 9.08 -4.48
C ARG A 19 0.48 7.97 -5.13
N ILE A 20 -0.16 7.12 -4.34
CA ILE A 20 -1.04 6.04 -4.82
C ILE A 20 -2.17 6.61 -5.68
N SER A 21 -2.80 7.70 -5.22
CA SER A 21 -3.91 8.34 -5.92
C SER A 21 -3.50 8.93 -7.27
N VAL A 22 -2.30 9.53 -7.36
CA VAL A 22 -1.76 10.02 -8.64
C VAL A 22 -1.57 8.88 -9.65
N HIS A 23 -1.03 7.74 -9.20
CA HIS A 23 -0.81 6.57 -10.05
C HIS A 23 -2.14 5.92 -10.47
N ALA A 24 -3.09 5.80 -9.55
CA ALA A 24 -4.43 5.29 -9.83
C ALA A 24 -5.18 6.17 -10.85
N ARG A 25 -5.05 7.51 -10.74
CA ARG A 25 -5.64 8.44 -11.71
C ARG A 25 -5.00 8.30 -13.10
N ARG A 26 -3.68 8.13 -13.15
CA ARG A 26 -2.95 7.87 -14.41
C ARG A 26 -3.43 6.59 -15.07
N GLU A 27 -3.58 5.50 -14.32
CA GLU A 27 -4.08 4.22 -14.82
C GLU A 27 -5.46 4.36 -15.49
N LYS A 28 -6.37 5.13 -14.85
CA LYS A 28 -7.69 5.43 -15.40
C LYS A 28 -7.63 6.24 -16.70
N SER A 29 -6.62 7.11 -16.83
CA SER A 29 -6.46 8.06 -17.93
C SER A 29 -5.80 7.48 -19.19
N ILE A 30 -5.32 6.23 -19.19
CA ILE A 30 -4.59 5.67 -20.35
C ILE A 30 -5.51 5.27 -21.51
N ARG A 31 -6.78 4.92 -21.23
CA ARG A 31 -7.68 4.30 -22.22
C ARG A 31 -8.75 5.25 -22.78
N HIS A 32 -8.37 6.46 -23.17
CA HIS A 32 -9.31 7.39 -23.80
C HIS A 32 -9.72 6.89 -25.21
N GLY A 33 -11.03 6.87 -25.49
CA GLY A 33 -11.56 6.65 -26.85
C GLY A 33 -11.82 5.20 -27.30
N HIS A 34 -11.63 4.20 -26.44
CA HIS A 34 -11.96 2.81 -26.77
C HIS A 34 -13.39 2.46 -26.32
N ILE A 35 -14.17 1.69 -27.09
CA ILE A 35 -15.55 1.32 -26.71
C ILE A 35 -15.58 0.60 -25.35
N SER A 36 -14.52 -0.14 -25.00
CA SER A 36 -14.36 -0.77 -23.69
C SER A 36 -14.12 0.19 -22.51
N THR A 37 -13.99 1.50 -22.74
CA THR A 37 -14.01 2.53 -21.67
C THR A 37 -15.35 3.22 -21.47
N LEU A 38 -16.32 3.00 -22.36
CA LEU A 38 -17.73 3.39 -22.14
C LEU A 38 -18.42 2.41 -21.17
N HIS A 39 -18.08 1.11 -21.26
CA HIS A 39 -18.59 0.05 -20.38
C HIS A 39 -17.67 -0.22 -19.17
N ILE A 40 -17.32 0.84 -18.42
CA ILE A 40 -16.71 0.65 -17.10
C ILE A 40 -17.85 0.35 -16.12
N TRP A 41 -18.17 -0.93 -15.94
CA TRP A 41 -19.05 -1.39 -14.86
C TRP A 41 -18.55 -0.92 -13.49
N TRP A 42 -19.45 -0.80 -12.52
CA TRP A 42 -19.19 -0.20 -11.22
C TRP A 42 -17.89 -0.70 -10.55
N ALA A 43 -17.00 0.26 -10.29
CA ALA A 43 -15.83 0.16 -9.41
C ALA A 43 -14.74 -0.86 -9.79
N ARG A 44 -14.07 -0.65 -10.95
CA ARG A 44 -12.73 -1.23 -11.13
C ARG A 44 -11.78 -0.66 -10.08
N ARG A 45 -11.30 -1.51 -9.17
CA ARG A 45 -10.25 -1.13 -8.20
C ARG A 45 -8.95 -0.86 -8.97
N PRO A 46 -8.37 0.35 -8.86
CA PRO A 46 -7.14 0.67 -9.56
C PRO A 46 -6.01 -0.24 -9.07
N LEU A 47 -5.27 -0.87 -9.99
CA LEU A 47 -4.23 -1.84 -9.64
C LEU A 47 -3.13 -1.20 -8.80
N ALA A 48 -2.82 0.08 -9.05
CA ALA A 48 -1.90 0.86 -8.24
C ALA A 48 -2.30 0.86 -6.75
N ALA A 49 -3.59 1.01 -6.44
CA ALA A 49 -4.07 1.00 -5.06
C ALA A 49 -4.02 -0.40 -4.46
N CYS A 50 -4.50 -1.43 -5.19
CA CYS A 50 -4.46 -2.81 -4.71
C CYS A 50 -3.03 -3.28 -4.40
N ARG A 51 -2.08 -2.99 -5.29
CA ARG A 51 -0.66 -3.34 -5.10
C ARG A 51 -0.07 -2.63 -3.90
N ALA A 52 -0.32 -1.33 -3.77
CA ALA A 52 0.19 -0.56 -2.65
C ALA A 52 -0.34 -1.10 -1.31
N VAL A 53 -1.66 -1.32 -1.20
CA VAL A 53 -2.29 -1.88 0.01
C VAL A 53 -1.69 -3.23 0.37
N LEU A 54 -1.54 -4.15 -0.60
CA LEU A 54 -0.92 -5.45 -0.34
C LEU A 54 0.51 -5.30 0.19
N CYS A 55 1.36 -4.53 -0.50
CA CYS A 55 2.75 -4.32 -0.06
C CYS A 55 2.81 -3.70 1.33
N THR A 56 2.00 -2.69 1.63
CA THR A 56 2.02 -2.02 2.94
C THR A 56 1.43 -2.86 4.07
N SER A 57 0.52 -3.78 3.76
CA SER A 57 -0.02 -4.73 4.75
C SER A 57 0.97 -5.85 5.09
N LEU A 58 1.84 -6.24 4.14
CA LEU A 58 2.86 -7.27 4.38
C LEU A 58 4.15 -6.68 4.97
N TRP A 59 4.59 -5.52 4.50
CA TRP A 59 5.86 -4.96 4.97
C TRP A 59 5.75 -4.47 6.43
N PRO A 60 6.68 -4.87 7.30
CA PRO A 60 6.87 -4.20 8.58
C PRO A 60 7.35 -2.76 8.41
N ASP A 61 7.10 -1.94 9.43
CA ASP A 61 7.59 -0.57 9.52
C ASP A 61 9.13 -0.55 9.59
N PRO A 62 9.83 0.15 8.66
CA PRO A 62 11.28 0.25 8.68
C PRO A 62 11.83 0.90 9.95
N VAL A 63 11.08 1.80 10.60
CA VAL A 63 11.52 2.47 11.83
C VAL A 63 11.52 1.47 12.99
N ASP A 64 10.42 0.73 13.14
CA ASP A 64 10.31 -0.33 14.15
C ASP A 64 11.33 -1.44 13.91
N LEU A 65 11.53 -1.89 12.67
CA LEU A 65 12.57 -2.87 12.31
C LEU A 65 13.98 -2.41 12.67
N THR A 66 14.30 -1.12 12.51
CA THR A 66 15.62 -0.59 12.83
C THR A 66 15.86 -0.65 14.33
N ALA A 67 14.88 -0.19 15.13
CA ALA A 67 14.90 -0.31 16.59
C ALA A 67 14.92 -1.78 17.07
N TRP A 68 14.35 -2.68 16.28
CA TRP A 68 14.33 -4.11 16.53
C TRP A 68 15.69 -4.77 16.23
N ALA A 69 16.34 -4.41 15.13
CA ALA A 69 17.69 -4.84 14.79
C ALA A 69 18.74 -4.33 15.79
N GLU A 70 18.59 -3.10 16.30
CA GLU A 70 19.45 -2.55 17.36
C GLU A 70 19.33 -3.31 18.69
N ARG A 71 18.19 -3.97 18.94
CA ARG A 71 17.98 -4.82 20.12
C ARG A 71 18.71 -6.17 20.03
N GLY A 72 19.08 -6.62 18.83
CA GLY A 72 19.79 -7.88 18.62
C GLY A 72 18.89 -9.13 18.64
N ASP A 73 17.59 -8.98 18.47
CA ASP A 73 16.64 -10.11 18.40
C ASP A 73 16.61 -10.71 16.96
N GLU A 74 16.14 -11.96 16.77
CA GLU A 74 15.97 -12.64 15.45
C GLU A 74 14.63 -12.37 14.73
N ILE A 75 14.63 -11.76 13.53
CA ILE A 75 13.40 -11.27 12.86
C ILE A 75 12.37 -12.41 12.78
N PRO A 76 11.11 -12.22 13.24
CA PRO A 76 10.08 -13.26 13.20
C PRO A 76 9.81 -13.82 11.80
#